data_AF-A0A8J4AV64-F1
#
_entry.id   AF-A0A8J4AV64-F1
#
_cell.length_a   1.000
_cell.length_b   1.000
_cell.length_c   1.000
_cell.angle_alpha   90.00
_cell.angle_beta   90.00
_cell.angle_gamma   90.00
#
_symmetry.space_group_name_H-M   'P 1'
#
loop_
_entity.id
_entity.type
_entity.pdbx_description
1 polymer ?
#
loop_
_entity_poly.entity_id
_entity_poly.type
_entity_poly.pdbx_seq_one_letter_code
_entity_poly.pdbx_strand_id
1 'polypeptide(L)'
;MGDMHFSQGDGEVSFCGAIEMSGFLELKCEIIRGGMEQYLTPMGPTKLHVHPIFEIGPLEPRYSDWLVFEGISVDETGRQHYLDASVAYKRAVLNAIDYLAKFGYTKQQVYLLLSCCPCEGRISGIVDVPNAVATLAIPVAIFDQDVRPKPGGPPVGPRLLRRGDVAKATYEGSKPLTINACMCGGGH
;
A
#
# COMPACT_ATOMS: atom_id res chain seq x y z
N MET A 1 13.62 -13.74 7.76
CA MET A 1 12.58 -12.84 7.20
C MET A 1 13.27 -11.83 6.29
N GLY A 2 12.57 -11.33 5.27
CA GLY A 2 13.06 -10.37 4.27
C GLY A 2 11.90 -9.45 3.84
N ASP A 3 12.01 -8.80 2.67
CA ASP A 3 10.94 -7.95 2.11
C ASP A 3 10.57 -6.78 3.04
N MET A 4 11.58 -5.99 3.43
CA MET A 4 11.41 -4.91 4.38
C MET A 4 11.01 -3.62 3.66
N HIS A 5 9.82 -3.14 3.99
CA HIS A 5 9.28 -1.90 3.47
C HIS A 5 9.35 -0.80 4.53
N PHE A 6 10.00 0.32 4.22
CA PHE A 6 9.99 1.50 5.08
C PHE A 6 8.59 2.12 5.15
N SER A 7 7.86 2.08 4.04
CA SER A 7 6.48 2.54 3.91
C SER A 7 5.85 1.87 2.69
N GLN A 8 4.56 1.54 2.77
CA GLN A 8 3.79 0.94 1.70
C GLN A 8 2.35 1.44 1.76
N GLY A 9 1.73 1.65 0.60
CA GLY A 9 0.30 1.87 0.47
C GLY A 9 -0.47 0.58 0.22
N ASP A 10 -1.71 0.52 0.69
CA ASP A 10 -2.55 -0.68 0.53
C ASP A 10 -2.68 -1.10 -0.94
N GLY A 11 -2.45 -2.39 -1.17
CA GLY A 11 -2.50 -3.03 -2.48
C GLY A 11 -1.20 -2.93 -3.30
N GLU A 12 -0.20 -2.19 -2.84
CA GLU A 12 1.13 -2.10 -3.48
C GLU A 12 1.02 -1.94 -5.01
N VAL A 13 0.26 -0.94 -5.43
CA VAL A 13 -0.31 -0.87 -6.78
C VAL A 13 0.74 -0.83 -7.91
N SER A 14 2.00 -0.50 -7.60
CA SER A 14 3.10 -0.51 -8.57
C SER A 14 3.83 -1.85 -8.72
N PHE A 15 3.44 -2.88 -7.98
CA PHE A 15 4.04 -4.22 -7.92
C PHE A 15 5.49 -4.26 -7.41
N CYS A 16 6.41 -3.54 -8.04
CA CYS A 16 7.70 -3.20 -7.43
C CYS A 16 7.51 -1.88 -6.68
N GLY A 17 6.73 -1.94 -5.60
CA GLY A 17 6.24 -0.77 -4.87
C GLY A 17 6.92 -0.57 -3.54
N ALA A 18 6.19 0.07 -2.64
CA ALA A 18 6.70 0.45 -1.32
C ALA A 18 8.00 1.28 -1.38
N ILE A 19 8.60 1.50 -0.23
CA ILE A 19 9.97 2.00 -0.11
C ILE A 19 10.81 0.82 0.36
N GLU A 20 11.33 0.09 -0.62
CA GLU A 20 12.16 -1.10 -0.42
C GLU A 20 13.47 -0.77 0.29
N MET A 21 13.81 -1.56 1.31
CA MET A 21 15.06 -1.34 2.05
C MET A 21 15.69 -2.63 2.56
N SER A 22 17.02 -2.58 2.70
CA SER A 22 17.73 -3.51 3.59
C SER A 22 17.63 -3.04 5.04
N GLY A 23 17.74 -3.96 5.98
CA GLY A 23 17.54 -3.70 7.40
C GLY A 23 17.85 -4.92 8.26
N PHE A 24 17.46 -4.86 9.52
CA PHE A 24 17.55 -5.99 10.45
C PHE A 24 16.28 -6.07 11.29
N LEU A 25 15.97 -7.27 11.76
CA LEU A 25 14.80 -7.57 12.58
C LEU A 25 15.28 -8.21 13.87
N GLU A 26 14.80 -7.71 15.01
CA GLU A 26 14.92 -8.37 16.30
C GLU A 26 13.60 -9.07 16.62
N LEU A 27 13.64 -10.38 16.82
CA LEU A 27 12.45 -11.23 16.89
C LEU A 27 12.49 -12.11 18.14
N LYS A 28 11.34 -12.21 18.81
CA LYS A 28 11.08 -13.23 19.83
C LYS A 28 10.13 -14.26 19.26
N CYS A 29 10.49 -15.53 19.34
CA CYS A 29 9.68 -16.64 18.85
C CYS A 29 9.25 -17.52 20.03
N GLU A 30 7.96 -17.85 20.08
CA GLU A 30 7.38 -18.76 21.05
C GLU A 30 6.51 -19.79 20.32
N ILE A 31 6.35 -20.98 20.91
CA ILE A 31 5.58 -22.07 20.30
C ILE A 31 4.35 -22.37 21.15
N ILE A 32 3.17 -22.25 20.54
CA ILE A 32 1.91 -22.71 21.12
C ILE A 32 1.66 -24.14 20.63
N ARG A 33 1.99 -25.14 21.45
CA ARG A 33 1.78 -26.55 21.09
C ARG A 33 0.28 -26.82 20.95
N GLY A 34 -0.14 -27.36 19.81
CA GLY A 34 -1.57 -27.58 19.50
C GLY A 34 -2.34 -26.31 19.15
N GLY A 35 -1.68 -25.15 18.98
CA GLY A 35 -2.36 -23.87 18.78
C GLY A 35 -3.26 -23.81 17.54
N MET A 36 -2.88 -24.49 16.45
CA MET A 36 -3.73 -24.57 15.25
C MET A 36 -5.08 -25.24 15.55
N GLU A 37 -5.07 -26.37 16.28
CA GLU A 37 -6.31 -27.09 16.62
C GLU A 37 -7.17 -26.32 17.62
N GLN A 38 -6.54 -25.59 18.55
CA GLN A 38 -7.23 -24.82 19.58
C GLN A 38 -7.86 -23.52 19.06
N TYR A 39 -7.21 -22.83 18.12
CA TYR A 39 -7.58 -21.46 17.74
C TYR A 39 -7.95 -21.27 16.26
N LEU A 40 -7.51 -22.16 15.35
CA LEU A 40 -7.71 -21.98 13.91
C LEU A 40 -8.65 -23.05 13.36
N THR A 41 -9.94 -22.73 13.27
CA THR A 41 -10.92 -23.60 12.62
C THR A 41 -10.63 -23.69 11.11
N PRO A 42 -10.39 -24.89 10.53
CA PRO A 42 -10.16 -25.02 9.11
C PRO A 42 -11.42 -24.68 8.29
N MET A 43 -11.29 -23.75 7.36
CA MET A 43 -12.36 -23.30 6.47
C MET A 43 -12.12 -23.79 5.04
N GLY A 44 -12.04 -25.10 4.86
CA GLY A 44 -11.80 -25.73 3.56
C GLY A 44 -11.57 -27.25 3.64
N PRO A 45 -11.17 -27.90 2.53
CA PRO A 45 -11.11 -29.36 2.43
C PRO A 45 -10.02 -30.03 3.27
N THR A 46 -9.08 -29.29 3.84
CA THR A 46 -7.99 -29.86 4.64
C THR A 46 -7.78 -29.10 5.94
N LYS A 47 -7.13 -29.74 6.92
CA LYS A 47 -6.74 -29.14 8.20
C LYS A 47 -5.80 -27.93 8.08
N LEU A 48 -5.20 -27.72 6.90
CA LEU A 48 -4.31 -26.59 6.62
C LEU A 48 -5.03 -25.42 5.94
N HIS A 49 -6.36 -25.49 5.74
CA HIS A 49 -7.17 -24.36 5.26
C HIS A 49 -7.42 -23.36 6.39
N VAL A 50 -6.33 -22.78 6.89
CA VAL A 50 -6.29 -21.77 7.93
C VAL A 50 -5.36 -20.65 7.47
N HIS A 51 -5.61 -19.43 7.93
CA HIS A 51 -4.79 -18.27 7.61
C HIS A 51 -4.05 -17.76 8.85
N PRO A 52 -2.86 -17.15 8.70
CA PRO A 52 -2.20 -16.47 9.80
C PRO A 52 -3.10 -15.38 10.41
N ILE A 53 -3.02 -15.21 11.72
CA ILE A 53 -3.60 -14.10 12.46
C ILE A 53 -2.48 -13.36 13.16
N PHE A 54 -2.61 -12.05 13.30
CA PHE A 54 -1.61 -11.21 13.94
C PHE A 54 -2.28 -10.04 14.66
N GLU A 55 -1.60 -9.54 15.70
CA GLU A 55 -1.94 -8.28 16.34
C GLU A 55 -1.04 -7.19 15.77
N ILE A 56 -1.61 -6.00 15.55
CA ILE A 56 -0.85 -4.85 15.06
C ILE A 56 0.06 -4.28 16.16
N GLY A 57 1.15 -3.64 15.74
CA GLY A 57 2.05 -2.96 16.67
C GLY A 57 1.35 -1.76 17.33
N PRO A 58 1.70 -1.42 18.58
CA PRO A 58 1.14 -0.25 19.27
C PRO A 58 1.65 1.10 18.72
N LEU A 59 2.67 1.07 17.86
CA LEU A 59 3.26 2.25 17.23
C LEU A 59 2.90 2.28 15.74
N GLU A 60 2.11 3.26 15.35
CA GLU A 60 1.70 3.50 13.96
C GLU A 60 1.70 5.02 13.67
N PRO A 61 2.00 5.45 12.43
CA PRO A 61 1.79 6.83 12.03
C PRO A 61 0.29 7.13 12.01
N ARG A 62 -0.18 7.98 12.94
CA ARG A 62 -1.60 8.35 13.04
C ARG A 62 -1.91 9.60 12.24
N TYR A 63 -2.77 9.46 11.24
CA TYR A 63 -3.32 10.56 10.45
C TYR A 63 -4.78 10.82 10.83
N SER A 64 -5.14 12.09 10.99
CA SER A 64 -6.50 12.52 11.35
C SER A 64 -7.37 12.84 10.14
N ASP A 65 -6.77 13.38 9.08
CA ASP A 65 -7.49 13.90 7.92
C ASP A 65 -7.18 13.09 6.66
N TRP A 66 -8.23 12.63 6.00
CA TRP A 66 -8.16 11.75 4.85
C TRP A 66 -8.96 12.31 3.68
N LEU A 67 -8.41 12.20 2.48
CA LEU A 67 -9.13 12.42 1.23
C LEU A 67 -9.43 11.07 0.60
N VAL A 68 -10.72 10.75 0.45
CA VAL A 68 -11.18 9.41 0.05
C VAL A 68 -11.68 9.42 -1.40
N PHE A 69 -11.19 8.46 -2.18
CA PHE A 69 -11.58 8.24 -3.56
C PHE A 69 -12.34 6.92 -3.67
N GLU A 70 -13.43 6.92 -4.41
CA GLU A 70 -14.28 5.74 -4.58
C GLU A 70 -14.12 5.16 -5.98
N GLY A 71 -14.31 3.86 -6.09
CA GLY A 71 -14.48 3.16 -7.35
C GLY A 71 -15.51 2.04 -7.22
N ILE A 72 -16.12 1.72 -8.35
CA ILE A 72 -17.13 0.66 -8.50
C ILE A 72 -16.70 -0.35 -9.56
N SER A 73 -17.39 -1.48 -9.65
CA SER A 73 -17.13 -2.56 -10.61
C SER A 73 -17.49 -2.22 -12.07
N VAL A 74 -17.18 -1.00 -12.52
CA VAL A 74 -17.32 -0.54 -13.91
C VAL A 74 -15.95 -0.08 -14.40
N ASP A 75 -15.44 -0.71 -15.46
CA ASP A 75 -14.09 -0.45 -15.94
C ASP A 75 -13.95 0.84 -16.77
N GLU A 76 -12.73 1.13 -17.24
CA GLU A 76 -12.41 2.32 -18.04
C GLU A 76 -13.15 2.40 -19.37
N THR A 77 -13.64 1.28 -19.89
CA THR A 77 -14.41 1.22 -21.14
C THR A 77 -15.91 1.38 -20.90
N GLY A 78 -16.33 1.50 -19.64
CA GLY A 78 -17.74 1.55 -19.25
C GLY A 78 -18.40 0.17 -19.16
N ARG A 79 -17.62 -0.92 -19.24
CA ARG A 79 -18.17 -2.27 -19.09
C ARG A 79 -18.44 -2.56 -17.61
N GLN A 80 -19.65 -3.05 -17.35
CA GLN A 80 -20.08 -3.55 -16.05
C GLN A 80 -19.46 -4.92 -15.76
N HIS A 81 -18.90 -5.08 -14.55
CA HIS A 81 -18.44 -6.34 -13.97
C HIS A 81 -19.34 -6.73 -12.78
N TYR A 82 -19.31 -8.00 -12.37
CA TYR A 82 -20.17 -8.50 -11.30
C TYR A 82 -19.39 -8.61 -9.98
N LEU A 83 -19.70 -7.72 -9.02
CA LEU A 83 -19.09 -7.67 -7.69
C LEU A 83 -17.54 -7.76 -7.70
N ASP A 84 -16.92 -7.13 -8.69
CA ASP A 84 -15.48 -7.15 -8.87
C ASP A 84 -14.82 -6.03 -8.06
N ALA A 85 -14.28 -6.40 -6.89
CA ALA A 85 -13.57 -5.51 -6.00
C ALA A 85 -12.21 -5.04 -6.56
N SER A 86 -11.58 -5.84 -7.43
CA SER A 86 -10.31 -5.48 -8.07
C SER A 86 -10.51 -4.35 -9.07
N VAL A 87 -11.57 -4.44 -9.89
CA VAL A 87 -11.97 -3.34 -10.79
C VAL A 87 -12.36 -2.12 -9.96
N ALA A 88 -13.18 -2.30 -8.92
CA ALA A 88 -13.56 -1.20 -8.03
C ALA A 88 -12.34 -0.48 -7.44
N TYR A 89 -11.36 -1.22 -6.93
CA TYR A 89 -10.14 -0.64 -6.34
C TYR A 89 -9.28 0.06 -7.39
N LYS A 90 -9.12 -0.53 -8.57
CA LYS A 90 -8.44 0.11 -9.71
C LYS A 90 -9.09 1.44 -10.07
N ARG A 91 -10.43 1.53 -10.06
CA ARG A 91 -11.16 2.78 -10.32
C ARG A 91 -10.90 3.83 -9.26
N ALA A 92 -10.87 3.46 -7.97
CA ALA A 92 -10.51 4.38 -6.89
C ALA A 92 -9.09 4.94 -7.06
N VAL A 93 -8.13 4.08 -7.39
CA VAL A 93 -6.73 4.47 -7.66
C VAL A 93 -6.62 5.42 -8.85
N LEU A 94 -7.27 5.11 -9.97
CA LEU A 94 -7.27 5.98 -11.16
C LEU A 94 -7.90 7.34 -10.88
N ASN A 95 -8.99 7.37 -10.11
CA ASN A 95 -9.64 8.61 -9.68
C ASN A 95 -8.70 9.47 -8.81
N ALA A 96 -7.96 8.85 -7.89
CA ALA A 96 -6.95 9.53 -7.08
C ALA A 96 -5.81 10.11 -7.92
N ILE A 97 -5.29 9.33 -8.88
CA ILE A 97 -4.24 9.76 -9.81
C ILE A 97 -4.68 10.97 -10.62
N ASP A 98 -5.86 10.91 -11.23
CA ASP A 98 -6.37 11.99 -12.06
C ASP A 98 -6.71 13.24 -11.24
N TYR A 99 -7.15 13.08 -9.99
CA TYR A 99 -7.41 14.19 -9.09
C TYR A 99 -6.12 14.90 -8.68
N LEU A 100 -5.14 14.16 -8.15
CA LEU A 100 -3.89 14.73 -7.66
C LEU A 100 -3.04 15.31 -8.81
N ALA A 101 -3.13 14.77 -10.02
CA ALA A 101 -2.46 15.35 -11.19
C ALA A 101 -2.88 16.81 -11.47
N LYS A 102 -4.10 17.22 -11.06
CA LYS A 102 -4.57 18.60 -11.21
C LYS A 102 -3.81 19.60 -10.32
N PHE A 103 -3.12 19.12 -9.29
CA PHE A 103 -2.28 19.92 -8.39
C PHE A 103 -0.81 20.02 -8.86
N GLY A 104 -0.55 19.65 -10.12
CA GLY A 104 0.74 19.82 -10.78
C GLY A 104 1.70 18.63 -10.66
N TYR A 105 1.27 17.52 -10.08
CA TYR A 105 2.02 16.26 -10.10
C TYR A 105 1.86 15.56 -11.45
N THR A 106 2.88 14.83 -11.91
CA THR A 106 2.69 13.92 -13.03
C THR A 106 1.91 12.69 -12.57
N LYS A 107 1.15 12.05 -13.46
CA LYS A 107 0.41 10.83 -13.13
C LYS A 107 1.34 9.72 -12.62
N GLN A 108 2.56 9.65 -13.15
CA GLN A 108 3.59 8.69 -12.74
C GLN A 108 4.10 8.98 -11.32
N GLN A 109 4.28 10.25 -10.94
CA GLN A 109 4.63 10.63 -9.57
C GLN A 109 3.54 10.21 -8.59
N VAL A 110 2.28 10.45 -8.94
CA VAL A 110 1.16 10.04 -8.08
C VAL A 110 1.06 8.51 -7.99
N TYR A 111 1.20 7.80 -9.11
CA TYR A 111 1.18 6.34 -9.11
C TYR A 111 2.23 5.72 -8.19
N LEU A 112 3.48 6.22 -8.24
CA LEU A 112 4.53 5.79 -7.32
C LEU A 112 4.22 6.20 -5.88
N LEU A 113 3.72 7.43 -5.67
CA LEU A 113 3.33 7.90 -4.33
C LEU A 113 2.29 6.99 -3.69
N LEU A 114 1.23 6.59 -4.42
CA LEU A 114 0.17 5.71 -3.89
C LEU A 114 0.66 4.31 -3.53
N SER A 115 1.77 3.87 -4.12
CA SER A 115 2.39 2.59 -3.76
C SER A 115 3.21 2.67 -2.47
N CYS A 116 3.69 3.87 -2.10
CA CYS A 116 4.61 4.09 -1.00
C CYS A 116 3.97 4.77 0.21
N CYS A 117 3.03 5.69 0.00
CA CYS A 117 2.42 6.45 1.07
C CYS A 117 1.46 5.56 1.88
N PRO A 118 1.25 5.83 3.17
CA PRO A 118 0.33 5.05 4.02
C PRO A 118 -1.14 5.38 3.68
N CYS A 119 -1.55 5.11 2.44
CA CYS A 119 -2.93 5.19 2.01
C CYS A 119 -3.67 3.90 2.38
N GLU A 120 -4.95 4.05 2.74
CA GLU A 120 -5.79 2.95 3.18
C GLU A 120 -6.75 2.53 2.06
N GLY A 121 -6.69 1.27 1.68
CA GLY A 121 -7.58 0.63 0.74
C GLY A 121 -8.64 -0.16 1.48
N ARG A 122 -9.92 0.11 1.19
CA ARG A 122 -11.04 -0.59 1.84
C ARG A 122 -11.98 -1.19 0.81
N ILE A 123 -12.39 -2.43 1.05
CA ILE A 123 -13.61 -2.99 0.44
C ILE A 123 -14.78 -2.44 1.26
N SER A 124 -15.39 -1.37 0.75
CA SER A 124 -16.42 -0.62 1.47
C SER A 124 -17.80 -1.23 1.33
N GLY A 125 -18.06 -1.93 0.22
CA GLY A 125 -19.29 -2.68 0.00
C GLY A 125 -19.07 -3.80 -1.02
N ILE A 126 -19.66 -4.98 -0.79
CA ILE A 126 -19.52 -6.13 -1.69
C ILE A 126 -20.84 -6.89 -1.92
N VAL A 127 -21.96 -6.28 -1.53
CA VAL A 127 -23.28 -6.93 -1.57
C VAL A 127 -24.26 -6.24 -2.51
N ASP A 128 -23.95 -5.01 -2.94
CA ASP A 128 -24.86 -4.16 -3.73
C ASP A 128 -24.75 -4.46 -5.21
N VAL A 129 -25.32 -5.60 -5.63
CA VAL A 129 -25.31 -6.06 -7.02
C VAL A 129 -25.81 -4.97 -7.98
N PRO A 130 -25.08 -4.70 -9.08
CA PRO A 130 -23.93 -5.45 -9.59
C PRO A 130 -22.56 -4.98 -9.08
N ASN A 131 -22.48 -3.92 -8.27
CA ASN A 131 -21.24 -3.24 -7.97
C ASN A 131 -20.67 -3.63 -6.60
N ALA A 132 -19.40 -4.03 -6.58
CA ALA A 132 -18.58 -3.84 -5.40
C ALA A 132 -18.15 -2.36 -5.34
N VAL A 133 -17.95 -1.87 -4.12
CA VAL A 133 -17.44 -0.53 -3.83
C VAL A 133 -16.12 -0.68 -3.10
N ALA A 134 -15.08 -0.07 -3.63
CA ALA A 134 -13.79 0.03 -2.98
C ALA A 134 -13.38 1.50 -2.85
N THR A 135 -12.70 1.83 -1.77
CA THR A 135 -12.23 3.19 -1.52
C THR A 135 -10.74 3.21 -1.26
N LEU A 136 -10.08 4.28 -1.71
CA LEU A 136 -8.70 4.61 -1.41
C LEU A 136 -8.64 5.92 -0.63
N ALA A 137 -8.23 5.88 0.63
CA ALA A 137 -8.09 7.04 1.48
C ALA A 137 -6.61 7.48 1.54
N ILE A 138 -6.35 8.76 1.26
CA ILE A 138 -5.00 9.33 1.27
C ILE A 138 -4.89 10.33 2.41
N PRO A 139 -3.89 10.22 3.30
CA PRO A 139 -3.73 11.15 4.40
C PRO A 139 -3.28 12.52 3.89
N VAL A 140 -4.06 13.57 4.16
CA VAL A 140 -3.79 14.92 3.63
C VAL A 140 -2.49 15.50 4.18
N ALA A 141 -2.09 15.09 5.38
CA ALA A 141 -0.90 15.58 6.08
C ALA A 141 0.44 15.25 5.37
N ILE A 142 0.45 14.36 4.37
CA ILE A 142 1.67 14.04 3.61
C ILE A 142 2.00 15.10 2.55
N PHE A 143 1.08 16.01 2.26
CA PHE A 143 1.25 17.04 1.24
C PHE A 143 1.63 18.39 1.87
N ASP A 144 2.59 19.08 1.25
CA ASP A 144 2.96 20.46 1.61
C ASP A 144 1.95 21.51 1.12
N GLN A 145 0.98 21.09 0.30
CA GLN A 145 -0.13 21.90 -0.16
C GLN A 145 -1.46 21.25 0.21
N ASP A 146 -2.46 22.10 0.41
CA ASP A 146 -3.81 21.64 0.67
C ASP A 146 -4.44 21.09 -0.61
N VAL A 147 -4.50 19.76 -0.69
CA VAL A 147 -5.09 19.02 -1.82
C VAL A 147 -6.60 18.86 -1.73
N ARG A 148 -7.28 19.50 -0.75
CA ARG A 148 -8.74 19.40 -0.62
C ARG A 148 -9.47 20.26 -1.66
N PRO A 149 -10.70 19.89 -2.07
CA PRO A 149 -11.52 20.71 -2.94
C PRO A 149 -11.77 22.10 -2.35
N LYS A 150 -11.57 23.16 -3.14
CA LYS A 150 -11.81 24.56 -2.74
C LYS A 150 -12.55 25.34 -3.82
N PRO A 151 -13.33 26.37 -3.43
CA PRO A 151 -13.82 27.37 -4.38
C PRO A 151 -12.64 27.99 -5.14
N GLY A 152 -12.73 28.08 -6.47
CA GLY A 152 -11.65 28.60 -7.32
C GLY A 152 -10.75 27.54 -7.96
N GLY A 153 -10.93 26.26 -7.63
CA GLY A 153 -10.20 25.15 -8.27
C GLY A 153 -8.80 24.89 -7.67
N PRO A 154 -8.06 23.93 -8.25
CA PRO A 154 -6.73 23.56 -7.75
C PRO A 154 -5.72 24.70 -7.98
N PRO A 155 -4.75 24.88 -7.06
CA PRO A 155 -3.66 25.83 -7.24
C PRO A 155 -2.77 25.44 -8.44
N VAL A 156 -2.14 26.44 -9.06
CA VAL A 156 -1.26 26.23 -10.22
C VAL A 156 0.10 25.71 -9.77
N GLY A 157 0.41 24.46 -10.13
CA GLY A 157 1.75 23.85 -10.01
C GLY A 157 2.02 23.11 -8.69
N PRO A 158 2.92 22.11 -8.70
CA PRO A 158 3.20 21.34 -7.50
C PRO A 158 4.02 22.17 -6.52
N ARG A 159 3.51 22.35 -5.30
CA ARG A 159 4.34 22.84 -4.20
C ARG A 159 5.12 21.68 -3.61
N LEU A 160 6.36 21.53 -4.08
CA LEU A 160 7.31 20.57 -3.53
C LEU A 160 8.26 21.32 -2.61
N LEU A 161 8.18 21.10 -1.29
CA LEU A 161 9.28 21.50 -0.43
C LEU A 161 10.44 20.54 -0.68
N ARG A 162 11.50 21.04 -1.32
CA ARG A 162 12.79 20.33 -1.35
C ARG A 162 13.43 20.46 0.03
N ARG A 163 13.02 19.62 0.98
CA ARG A 163 13.78 19.46 2.22
C ARG A 163 15.05 18.69 1.86
N GLY A 164 16.19 19.36 2.01
CA GLY A 164 17.49 18.70 1.89
C GLY A 164 17.58 17.66 3.00
N ASP A 165 17.71 16.40 2.59
CA ASP A 165 17.95 15.20 3.38
C ASP A 165 16.73 14.43 3.90
N VAL A 166 16.65 13.18 3.43
CA VAL A 166 15.95 12.06 4.06
C VAL A 166 16.88 11.42 5.11
N ALA A 167 16.34 10.60 6.01
CA ALA A 167 17.16 9.80 6.91
C ALA A 167 18.16 8.96 6.10
N LYS A 168 19.47 9.23 6.27
CA LYS A 168 20.54 8.49 5.62
C LYS A 168 21.05 7.43 6.57
N ALA A 169 21.01 6.17 6.15
CA ALA A 169 21.80 5.14 6.81
C ALA A 169 23.29 5.42 6.50
N THR A 170 24.13 5.46 7.53
CA THR A 170 25.59 5.47 7.32
C THR A 170 26.00 4.09 6.81
N TYR A 171 26.11 3.94 5.50
CA TYR A 171 26.74 2.76 4.91
C TYR A 171 28.25 2.86 5.17
N GLU A 172 28.69 2.20 6.25
CA GLU A 172 30.10 1.92 6.47
C GLU A 172 30.53 0.87 5.44
N GLY A 173 31.04 1.32 4.28
CA GLY A 173 31.44 0.46 3.15
C GLY A 173 32.55 -0.56 3.44
N SER A 174 32.93 -0.72 4.71
CA SER A 174 33.79 -1.77 5.23
C SER A 174 33.04 -3.00 5.73
N LYS A 175 31.69 -2.97 5.81
CA LYS A 175 30.92 -4.13 6.27
C LYS A 175 30.89 -5.22 5.21
N PRO A 176 30.94 -6.51 5.61
CA PRO A 176 30.85 -7.62 4.68
C PRO A 176 29.55 -7.52 3.87
N LEU A 177 29.66 -7.46 2.55
CA LEU A 177 28.51 -7.59 1.66
C LEU A 177 27.96 -9.01 1.80
N THR A 178 26.69 -9.13 2.15
CA THR A 178 26.01 -10.43 2.13
C THR A 178 25.84 -10.82 0.66
N ILE A 179 26.61 -11.81 0.20
CA ILE A 179 26.45 -12.38 -1.14
C ILE A 179 25.30 -13.39 -1.06
N ASN A 180 24.20 -13.09 -1.76
CA ASN A 180 23.08 -14.01 -1.86
C ASN A 180 23.49 -15.23 -2.69
N ALA A 181 23.53 -16.40 -2.06
CA ALA A 181 23.91 -17.66 -2.70
C ALA A 181 23.00 -18.05 -3.89
N CYS A 182 21.77 -17.52 -3.95
CA CYS A 182 20.83 -17.79 -5.04
C CYS A 182 21.16 -17.07 -6.36
N MET A 183 22.08 -16.08 -6.36
CA MET A 183 22.50 -15.40 -7.60
C MET A 183 23.73 -16.02 -8.28
N CYS A 184 24.40 -16.99 -7.64
CA CYS A 184 25.51 -17.73 -8.24
C CYS A 184 25.01 -18.98 -8.99
N GLY A 185 24.02 -18.82 -9.87
CA GLY A 185 23.64 -19.83 -10.85
C GLY A 185 24.59 -19.80 -12.05
N GLY A 186 25.85 -20.18 -11.85
CA GLY A 186 26.88 -20.24 -12.88
C GLY A 186 27.45 -21.65 -13.02
N GLY A 187 26.89 -22.41 -13.97
CA GLY A 187 27.55 -23.50 -14.70
C GLY A 187 28.17 -24.66 -13.92
N HIS A 188 27.45 -25.78 -13.89
CA HIS A 188 28.01 -27.11 -14.20
C HIS A 188 27.01 -27.89 -15.04
#